data_AF-A0A7K3BA87-F1
#
_entry.id   AF-A0A7K3BA87-F1
#
_cell.length_a   1.000
_cell.length_b   1.000
_cell.length_c   1.000
_cell.angle_alpha   90.00
_cell.angle_beta   90.00
_cell.angle_gamma   90.00
#
_symmetry.space_group_name_H-M   'P 1'
#
loop_
_entity.id
_entity.type
_entity.pdbx_description
1 polymer ?
#
loop_
_entity_poly.entity_id
_entity_poly.type
_entity_poly.pdbx_seq_one_letter_code
_entity_poly.pdbx_strand_id
1 'polypeptide(L)'
;MLNLPRDGNLVLECAGDEQCYHQVWHRPDGTYQLEYRDRAPAEHYRTRTVSAEKVVAALPGWTAGAAGWRDAFPWESIGSWFTDV
;
A
#
# COMPACT_ATOMS: atom_id res chain seq x y z
N MET A 1 14.85 6.82 7.01
CA MET A 1 14.00 6.13 8.01
C MET A 1 12.59 6.68 7.89
N LEU A 2 11.58 5.85 7.70
CA LEU A 2 10.17 6.28 7.70
C LEU A 2 9.74 6.48 9.16
N ASN A 3 9.48 7.73 9.57
CA ASN A 3 8.96 8.05 10.90
C ASN A 3 7.48 8.44 10.79
N LEU A 4 6.63 7.44 10.53
CA LEU A 4 5.19 7.64 10.44
C LEU A 4 4.59 7.52 11.86
N PRO A 5 3.95 8.57 12.41
CA PRO A 5 3.36 8.48 13.75
C PRO A 5 2.25 7.43 13.79
N ARG A 6 1.88 6.99 15.00
CA ARG A 6 0.67 6.17 15.19
C ARG A 6 -0.53 6.92 14.63
N ASP A 7 -1.39 6.18 13.95
CA ASP A 7 -2.53 6.68 13.18
C ASP A 7 -2.19 7.57 11.98
N GLY A 8 -0.89 7.74 11.68
CA GLY A 8 -0.43 8.46 10.50
C GLY A 8 -0.52 7.61 9.23
N ASN A 9 -0.75 8.26 8.10
CA ASN A 9 -0.72 7.63 6.79
C ASN A 9 0.18 8.37 5.79
N LEU A 10 0.66 7.63 4.79
CA LEU A 10 1.39 8.12 3.63
C LEU A 10 0.73 7.52 2.39
N VAL A 11 0.46 8.35 1.38
CA VAL A 11 -0.06 7.92 0.08
C VAL A 11 0.91 8.40 -1.00
N LEU A 12 1.28 7.49 -1.90
CA LEU A 12 2.07 7.77 -3.10
C LEU A 12 1.21 7.49 -4.33
N GLU A 13 0.78 8.54 -5.02
CA GLU A 13 -0.05 8.46 -6.22
C GLU A 13 0.79 8.43 -7.49
N CYS A 14 0.27 7.77 -8.52
CA CYS A 14 0.82 7.86 -9.87
C CYS A 14 0.47 9.23 -10.48
N ALA A 15 1.38 9.80 -11.26
CA ALA A 15 1.15 11.09 -11.88
C ALA A 15 -0.07 11.04 -12.83
N GLY A 16 -1.12 11.81 -12.49
CA GLY A 16 -2.32 11.95 -13.32
C GLY A 16 -3.34 10.81 -13.21
N ASP A 17 -3.20 9.91 -12.24
CA ASP A 17 -4.15 8.79 -12.05
C ASP A 17 -4.42 8.53 -10.56
N GLU A 18 -5.54 9.06 -10.06
CA GLU A 18 -5.99 8.90 -8.67
C GLU A 18 -6.39 7.45 -8.34
N GLN A 19 -6.61 6.60 -9.35
CA GLN A 19 -6.88 5.17 -9.17
C GLN A 19 -5.58 4.36 -9.06
N CYS A 20 -4.42 5.00 -9.17
CA CYS A 20 -3.12 4.36 -9.11
C CYS A 20 -2.35 4.91 -7.91
N TYR A 21 -2.25 4.12 -6.84
CA TYR A 21 -1.57 4.55 -5.62
C TYR A 21 -0.97 3.38 -4.84
N HIS A 22 -0.05 3.73 -3.96
CA HIS A 22 0.40 2.90 -2.85
C HIS A 22 0.30 3.67 -1.54
N GLN A 23 -0.42 3.11 -0.57
CA GLN A 23 -0.65 3.70 0.74
C GLN A 23 0.00 2.87 1.85
N VAL A 24 0.41 3.56 2.91
CA VAL A 24 0.76 2.97 4.21
C VAL A 24 -0.02 3.68 5.29
N TRP A 25 -0.68 2.93 6.17
CA TRP A 25 -1.25 3.45 7.41
C TRP A 25 -0.59 2.73 8.59
N HIS A 26 0.05 3.50 9.46
CA HIS A 26 0.56 3.02 10.73
C HIS A 26 -0.59 3.02 11.74
N ARG A 27 -1.21 1.86 11.93
CA ARG A 27 -2.42 1.72 12.73
C ARG A 27 -2.17 2.04 14.21
N PRO A 28 -3.23 2.38 14.95
CA PRO A 28 -3.15 2.57 16.41
C PRO A 28 -2.59 1.35 17.16
N ASP A 29 -2.81 0.14 16.65
CA ASP A 29 -2.54 -1.13 17.35
C ASP A 29 -1.09 -1.61 17.32
N GLY A 30 -0.20 -1.02 16.53
CA GLY A 30 1.11 -1.64 16.28
C GLY A 30 1.46 -1.76 14.82
N THR A 31 0.47 -2.08 14.00
CA THR A 31 0.66 -2.67 12.68
C THR A 31 0.72 -1.62 11.57
N TYR A 32 1.35 -1.99 10.47
CA TYR A 32 1.26 -1.28 9.22
C TYR A 32 0.26 -1.99 8.31
N GLN A 33 -0.74 -1.25 7.82
CA GLN A 33 -1.54 -1.68 6.69
C GLN A 33 -0.98 -1.02 5.44
N LEU A 34 -0.69 -1.83 4.43
CA LEU A 34 -0.33 -1.34 3.11
C LEU A 34 -1.49 -1.63 2.18
N GLU A 35 -1.74 -0.70 1.28
CA GLU A 35 -2.69 -0.89 0.18
C GLU A 35 -2.05 -0.40 -1.10
N TYR A 36 -2.39 -1.04 -2.22
CA TYR A 36 -2.13 -0.46 -3.52
C TYR A 36 -3.35 -0.64 -4.41
N ARG A 37 -3.54 0.31 -5.32
CA ARG A 37 -4.50 0.21 -6.40
C ARG A 37 -3.79 0.42 -7.72
N ASP A 38 -4.10 -0.44 -8.69
CA ASP A 38 -3.54 -0.36 -10.04
C ASP A 38 -4.62 0.05 -11.05
N ARG A 39 -4.89 1.37 -11.10
CA ARG A 39 -5.77 2.05 -12.07
C ARG A 39 -7.25 1.67 -12.08
N ALA A 40 -7.66 0.67 -11.30
CA ALA A 40 -9.06 0.24 -11.23
C ALA A 40 -9.46 -0.15 -9.80
N PRO A 41 -10.71 0.09 -9.38
CA PRO A 41 -11.22 -0.36 -8.08
C PRO A 41 -11.10 -1.87 -7.86
N ALA A 42 -11.30 -2.67 -8.91
CA ALA A 42 -11.15 -4.13 -8.86
C ALA A 42 -9.69 -4.57 -8.61
N GLU A 43 -8.72 -3.75 -9.00
CA GLU A 43 -7.28 -3.97 -8.85
C GLU A 43 -6.76 -3.33 -7.55
N HIS A 44 -7.50 -3.52 -6.45
CA HIS A 44 -7.18 -2.99 -5.13
C HIS A 44 -6.81 -4.14 -4.18
N TYR A 45 -5.65 -3.98 -3.56
CA TYR A 45 -5.04 -5.00 -2.72
C TYR A 45 -4.61 -4.43 -1.38
N ARG A 46 -4.64 -5.27 -0.35
CA ARG A 46 -4.28 -4.92 1.02
C ARG A 46 -3.39 -6.00 1.64
N THR A 47 -2.48 -5.58 2.51
CA THR A 47 -1.76 -6.49 3.40
C THR A 47 -1.51 -5.83 4.76
N ARG A 48 -1.11 -6.62 5.76
CA ARG A 48 -0.72 -6.14 7.08
C ARG A 48 0.61 -6.72 7.50
N THR A 49 1.42 -5.91 8.18
CA THR A 49 2.71 -6.34 8.73
C THR A 49 3.03 -5.59 10.01
N VAL A 50 3.94 -6.14 10.80
CA VAL A 50 4.59 -5.42 11.93
C VAL A 50 5.99 -4.92 11.57
N SER A 51 6.54 -5.30 10.41
CA SER A 51 7.90 -4.93 10.02
C SER A 51 7.91 -3.60 9.27
N ALA A 52 8.45 -2.57 9.92
CA ALA A 52 8.72 -1.29 9.31
C ALA A 52 9.77 -1.40 8.18
N GLU A 53 10.72 -2.33 8.29
CA GLU A 53 11.75 -2.58 7.28
C GLU A 53 11.14 -3.04 5.96
N LYS A 54 10.17 -3.96 6.01
CA LYS A 54 9.44 -4.40 4.81
C LYS A 54 8.66 -3.24 4.17
N VAL A 55 8.02 -2.39 4.98
CA VAL A 55 7.32 -1.19 4.50
C VAL A 55 8.27 -0.25 3.77
N VAL A 56 9.41 0.06 4.40
CA VAL A 56 10.43 0.97 3.84
C VAL A 56 11.03 0.42 2.55
N ALA A 57 11.18 -0.90 2.42
CA ALA A 57 11.68 -1.53 1.19
C ALA A 57 10.64 -1.52 0.06
N ALA A 58 9.35 -1.62 0.38
CA ALA A 58 8.26 -1.67 -0.60
C ALA A 58 8.07 -0.33 -1.33
N LEU A 59 8.13 0.79 -0.60
CA LEU A 59 7.83 2.12 -1.14
C LEU A 59 8.74 2.52 -2.33
N PRO A 60 10.09 2.40 -2.25
CA PRO A 60 10.96 2.68 -3.39
C PRO A 60 10.75 1.71 -4.55
N GLY A 61 10.41 0.46 -4.27
CA GLY A 61 10.14 -0.54 -5.30
C GLY A 61 8.89 -0.22 -6.11
N TRP A 62 7.83 0.28 -5.46
CA TRP A 62 6.64 0.81 -6.13
C TRP A 62 6.97 2.04 -6.99
N THR A 63 7.65 3.04 -6.41
CA THR A 63 7.95 4.29 -7.14
C THR A 63 8.88 4.07 -8.32
N ALA A 64 9.73 3.05 -8.29
CA ALA A 64 10.59 2.65 -9.39
C ALA A 64 9.90 1.73 -10.43
N GLY A 65 8.65 1.30 -10.19
CA GLY A 65 7.95 0.36 -11.06
C GLY A 65 8.59 -1.05 -11.09
N ALA A 66 9.31 -1.43 -10.04
CA ALA A 66 9.99 -2.72 -9.98
C ALA A 66 8.96 -3.88 -9.94
N ALA A 67 9.29 -5.06 -10.46
CA ALA A 67 8.37 -6.19 -10.41
C ALA A 67 8.19 -6.77 -8.99
N GLY A 68 9.27 -6.83 -8.20
CA GLY A 68 9.32 -7.62 -6.97
C GLY A 68 8.95 -6.90 -5.67
N TRP A 69 8.50 -5.65 -5.70
CA TRP A 69 8.15 -4.94 -4.46
C TRP A 69 6.93 -5.54 -3.75
N ARG A 70 6.07 -6.24 -4.50
CA ARG A 70 4.87 -6.92 -3.98
C ARG A 70 5.22 -8.23 -3.27
N ASP A 71 6.29 -8.90 -3.68
CA ASP A 71 6.61 -10.29 -3.30
C ASP A 71 6.89 -10.48 -1.80
N ALA A 72 7.23 -9.40 -1.09
CA ALA A 72 7.51 -9.42 0.33
C ALA A 72 6.26 -9.61 1.22
N PHE A 73 5.05 -9.56 0.64
CA PHE A 73 3.79 -9.59 1.36
C PHE A 73 2.78 -10.58 0.76
N PRO A 74 1.96 -11.22 1.59
CA PRO A 74 0.74 -11.86 1.15
C PRO A 74 -0.34 -10.79 0.96
N TRP A 75 -0.65 -10.46 -0.30
CA TRP A 75 -1.69 -9.49 -0.64
C TRP A 75 -3.07 -10.15 -0.71
N GLU A 76 -4.04 -9.50 -0.08
CA GLU A 76 -5.45 -9.82 -0.19
C GLU A 76 -6.09 -8.88 -1.22
N SER A 77 -6.79 -9.43 -2.20
CA SER A 77 -7.63 -8.61 -3.09
C SER A 77 -8.86 -8.13 -2.31
N ILE A 78 -9.05 -6.82 -2.30
CA ILE A 78 -10.17 -6.13 -1.65
C ILE A 78 -11.01 -5.34 -2.67
N GLY A 79 -10.76 -5.54 -3.97
CA GLY A 79 -11.40 -4.79 -5.03
C GLY A 79 -12.92 -4.93 -5.05
N SER A 80 -13.46 -6.08 -4.63
CA SER A 80 -14.91 -6.30 -4.53
C SER A 80 -15.61 -5.34 -3.57
N TRP A 81 -14.89 -4.73 -2.62
CA TRP A 81 -15.48 -3.73 -1.71
C TRP A 81 -15.76 -2.39 -2.40
N PHE A 82 -15.28 -2.22 -3.63
CA PHE A 82 -15.30 -0.95 -4.36
C PHE A 82 -15.95 -1.09 -5.75
N THR A 83 -16.51 -2.25 -6.09
CA THR A 83 -17.14 -2.51 -7.40
C THR A 83 -18.68 -2.39 -7.40
N ASP A 84 -19.28 -2.05 -6.25
CA ASP A 84 -20.74 -1.88 -6.09
C ASP A 84 -21.22 -0.40 -6.21
N VAL A 85 -20.46 0.45 -6.92
CA VAL A 85 -20.79 1.87 -7.15
C VAL A 85 -21.29 2.17 -8.55
#